data_AF-A0A1D1YKR4-F1
#
_entry.id   AF-A0A1D1YKR4-F1
#
_cell.length_a   1.000
_cell.length_b   1.000
_cell.length_c   1.000
_cell.angle_alpha   90.00
_cell.angle_beta   90.00
_cell.angle_gamma   90.00
#
_symmetry.space_group_name_H-M   'P 1'
#
loop_
_entity.id
_entity.type
_entity.pdbx_description
1 polymer ?
#
loop_
_entity_poly.entity_id
_entity_poly.type
_entity_poly.pdbx_seq_one_letter_code
_entity_poly.pdbx_strand_id
1 'polypeptide(L)'
;LSLSLSLCKMDTLLSMWMIVLFLPVVFILRESWKARRRRGGRVPLGSLGWPFIGETLEFVSCAYSPRPEQFMDKRRLMYGKVFKSHIFGSPTIVSTDAEVSKVVLQSDARSFVPSYPRSLMELMGKSSILLINGTLQRRVHGLISSFFKSTHLKDQVTRDMQRYVDDVMGSWDDGQLVHIQDQTKHIAFQVLVRALMSLGPGEDMQFLKQQFEVFIAGLMSLPVKVPGSRLYRSLQARVWHMCMHTYIICINPRSIRS
;
A
#
# COMPACT_ATOMS: atom_id res chain seq x y z
N LEU A 1 -52.30 -24.37 37.01
CA LEU A 1 -51.99 -23.23 37.91
C LEU A 1 -50.51 -23.18 38.31
N SER A 2 -49.88 -24.28 38.72
CA SER A 2 -48.43 -24.30 39.08
C SER A 2 -47.48 -24.10 37.89
N LEU A 3 -47.74 -24.75 36.76
CA LEU A 3 -46.92 -24.64 35.53
C LEU A 3 -46.99 -23.24 34.89
N SER A 4 -48.16 -22.60 34.88
CA SER A 4 -48.35 -21.24 34.36
C SER A 4 -47.64 -20.17 35.21
N LEU A 5 -47.58 -20.36 36.53
CA LEU A 5 -46.80 -19.48 37.42
C LEU A 5 -45.29 -19.64 37.22
N SER A 6 -44.82 -20.85 36.89
CA SER A 6 -43.38 -21.13 36.71
C SER A 6 -42.86 -20.57 35.39
N LEU A 7 -43.63 -20.68 34.30
CA LEU A 7 -43.34 -20.05 33.01
C LEU A 7 -43.31 -18.52 33.12
N CYS A 8 -44.31 -17.92 33.80
CA CYS A 8 -44.34 -16.47 34.03
C CYS A 8 -43.13 -15.98 34.85
N LYS A 9 -42.65 -16.76 35.83
CA LYS A 9 -41.43 -16.43 36.58
C LYS A 9 -40.18 -16.50 35.69
N MET A 10 -40.07 -17.50 34.83
CA MET A 10 -38.91 -17.64 33.94
C MET A 10 -38.83 -16.53 32.90
N ASP A 11 -39.97 -16.12 32.33
CA ASP A 11 -40.07 -15.00 31.39
C ASP A 11 -39.73 -13.66 32.08
N THR A 12 -40.19 -13.44 33.31
CA THR A 12 -39.82 -12.24 34.07
C THR A 12 -38.32 -12.20 34.38
N LEU A 13 -37.71 -13.33 34.73
CA LEU A 13 -36.26 -13.40 34.96
C LEU A 13 -35.47 -13.12 33.68
N LEU A 14 -35.84 -13.74 32.55
CA LEU A 14 -35.21 -13.48 31.26
C LEU A 14 -35.32 -12.01 30.84
N SER A 15 -36.48 -11.38 31.03
CA SER A 15 -36.67 -9.96 30.74
C SER A 15 -35.79 -9.06 31.62
N MET A 16 -35.62 -9.41 32.90
CA MET A 16 -34.72 -8.70 33.81
C MET A 16 -33.26 -8.82 33.38
N TRP A 17 -32.81 -10.01 32.96
CA TRP A 17 -31.45 -10.20 32.44
C TRP A 17 -31.19 -9.41 31.15
N MET A 18 -32.17 -9.34 30.25
CA MET A 18 -32.07 -8.53 29.04
C MET A 18 -31.94 -7.05 29.36
N ILE A 19 -32.70 -6.53 30.33
CA ILE A 19 -32.60 -5.13 30.76
C ILE A 19 -31.25 -4.85 31.43
N VAL A 20 -30.78 -5.75 32.30
CA VAL A 20 -29.48 -5.63 32.99
C VAL A 20 -28.30 -5.65 32.02
N LEU A 21 -28.40 -6.38 30.89
CA LEU A 21 -27.37 -6.39 29.86
C LEU A 21 -27.51 -5.21 28.87
N PHE A 22 -28.73 -4.79 28.56
CA PHE A 22 -28.98 -3.74 27.55
C PHE A 22 -28.71 -2.34 28.10
N LEU A 23 -29.05 -2.05 29.36
CA LEU A 23 -28.82 -0.75 29.99
C LEU A 23 -27.34 -0.32 30.04
N PRO A 24 -26.37 -1.17 30.44
CA PRO A 24 -24.96 -0.80 30.40
C PRO A 24 -24.44 -0.64 28.97
N VAL A 25 -24.93 -1.44 28.01
CA VAL A 25 -24.57 -1.26 26.58
C VAL A 25 -25.06 0.09 26.08
N VAL A 26 -26.32 0.45 26.35
CA VAL A 26 -26.88 1.77 25.98
C VAL A 26 -26.17 2.90 26.71
N PHE A 27 -25.79 2.71 27.98
CA PHE A 27 -25.05 3.70 28.75
C PHE A 27 -23.64 3.92 28.21
N ILE A 28 -22.91 2.85 27.86
CA ILE A 28 -21.59 2.91 27.21
C ILE A 28 -21.70 3.56 25.83
N LEU A 29 -22.74 3.22 25.05
CA LEU A 29 -23.02 3.89 23.78
C LEU A 29 -23.33 5.37 24.00
N ARG A 30 -24.12 5.74 25.01
CA ARG A 30 -24.45 7.14 25.30
C ARG A 30 -23.24 7.94 25.78
N GLU A 31 -22.43 7.41 26.67
CA GLU A 31 -21.23 8.10 27.17
C GLU A 31 -20.13 8.16 26.11
N SER A 32 -19.97 7.15 25.26
CA SER A 32 -19.08 7.23 24.09
C SER A 32 -19.56 8.27 23.06
N TRP A 33 -20.87 8.40 22.86
CA TRP A 33 -21.47 9.45 22.03
C TRP A 33 -21.28 10.85 22.62
N LYS A 34 -21.47 11.03 23.94
CA LYS A 34 -21.22 12.30 24.62
C LYS A 34 -19.72 12.67 24.62
N ALA A 35 -18.84 11.72 24.88
CA ALA A 35 -17.39 11.91 24.81
C ALA A 35 -16.94 12.31 23.40
N ARG A 36 -17.58 11.74 22.37
CA ARG A 36 -17.36 12.12 20.96
C ARG A 36 -17.87 13.52 20.64
N ARG A 37 -18.95 14.01 21.27
CA ARG A 37 -19.42 15.42 21.14
C ARG A 37 -18.55 16.42 21.90
N ARG A 38 -17.97 16.04 23.06
CA ARG A 38 -17.17 16.94 23.90
C ARG A 38 -15.78 17.26 23.32
N ARG A 39 -15.26 16.44 22.40
CA ARG A 39 -14.03 16.75 21.64
C ARG A 39 -14.39 17.74 20.52
N GLY A 40 -14.33 19.03 20.82
CA GLY A 40 -14.75 20.17 19.98
C GLY A 40 -13.94 20.42 18.70
N GLY A 41 -13.61 19.39 17.94
CA GLY A 41 -13.18 19.49 16.54
C GLY A 41 -14.17 18.72 15.66
N ARG A 42 -14.68 19.34 14.59
CA ARG A 42 -15.52 18.64 13.60
C ARG A 42 -14.64 17.61 12.86
N VAL A 43 -14.52 16.41 13.41
CA VAL A 43 -13.90 15.28 12.70
C VAL A 43 -14.74 14.99 11.46
N PRO A 44 -14.13 14.74 10.28
CA PRO A 44 -14.84 14.40 9.07
C PRO A 44 -15.87 13.27 9.27
N LEU A 45 -16.96 13.32 8.51
CA LEU A 45 -17.94 12.23 8.45
C LEU A 45 -17.28 10.96 7.91
N GLY A 46 -17.89 9.80 8.16
CA GLY A 46 -17.38 8.53 7.63
C GLY A 46 -17.55 7.35 8.59
N SER A 47 -17.08 6.18 8.15
CA SER A 47 -17.24 4.91 8.84
C SER A 47 -15.88 4.32 9.20
N LEU A 48 -15.75 3.73 10.40
CA LEU A 48 -14.55 2.95 10.73
C LEU A 48 -14.66 1.48 10.30
N GLY A 49 -15.77 1.09 9.65
CA GLY A 49 -15.97 -0.27 9.17
C GLY A 49 -15.99 -1.32 10.28
N TRP A 50 -15.50 -2.52 9.95
CA TRP A 50 -15.44 -3.66 10.87
C TRP A 50 -14.38 -3.47 11.96
N PRO A 51 -14.56 -4.05 13.16
CA PRO A 51 -13.50 -4.08 14.18
C PRO A 51 -12.19 -4.66 13.62
N PHE A 52 -11.05 -4.06 13.98
CA PHE A 52 -9.68 -4.42 13.57
C PHE A 52 -9.31 -4.28 12.09
N ILE A 53 -10.18 -4.68 11.15
CA ILE A 53 -9.88 -4.68 9.71
C ILE A 53 -10.41 -3.40 9.05
N GLY A 54 -11.46 -2.81 9.60
CA GLY A 54 -12.10 -1.61 9.07
C GLY A 54 -12.74 -1.84 7.71
N GLU A 55 -12.39 -0.98 6.75
CA GLU A 55 -12.83 -1.04 5.36
C GLU A 55 -11.74 -1.60 4.42
N THR A 56 -10.65 -2.15 4.98
CA THR A 56 -9.46 -2.60 4.21
C THR A 56 -9.80 -3.63 3.14
N LEU A 57 -10.70 -4.58 3.41
CA LEU A 57 -11.07 -5.62 2.43
C LEU A 57 -11.81 -5.03 1.23
N GLU A 58 -12.76 -4.10 1.46
CA GLU A 58 -13.46 -3.41 0.37
C GLU A 58 -12.50 -2.50 -0.39
N PHE A 59 -11.63 -1.77 0.31
CA PHE A 59 -10.59 -0.94 -0.31
C PHE A 59 -9.68 -1.75 -1.24
N VAL A 60 -9.15 -2.88 -0.75
CA VAL A 60 -8.29 -3.77 -1.53
C VAL A 60 -9.06 -4.44 -2.66
N SER A 61 -10.29 -4.90 -2.41
CA SER A 61 -11.13 -5.51 -3.45
C SER A 61 -11.42 -4.56 -4.60
N CYS A 62 -11.75 -3.29 -4.31
CA CYS A 62 -11.91 -2.27 -5.33
C CYS A 62 -10.60 -2.06 -6.10
N ALA A 63 -9.46 -1.95 -5.41
CA ALA A 63 -8.15 -1.72 -6.05
C ALA A 63 -7.75 -2.79 -7.09
N TYR A 64 -8.21 -4.03 -6.92
CA TYR A 64 -7.99 -5.13 -7.89
C TYR A 64 -9.15 -5.31 -8.90
N SER A 65 -10.16 -4.45 -8.86
CA SER A 65 -11.27 -4.47 -9.82
C SER A 65 -10.97 -3.61 -11.06
N PRO A 66 -11.74 -3.74 -12.16
CA PRO A 66 -11.61 -2.88 -13.34
C PRO A 66 -11.84 -1.38 -13.08
N ARG A 67 -12.38 -1.03 -11.90
CA ARG A 67 -12.74 0.34 -11.51
C ARG A 67 -12.27 0.60 -10.07
N PRO A 68 -10.96 0.82 -9.87
CA PRO A 68 -10.34 0.97 -8.55
C PRO A 68 -10.82 2.20 -7.77
N GLU A 69 -11.30 3.23 -8.45
CA GLU A 69 -11.84 4.47 -7.90
C GLU A 69 -13.16 4.30 -7.14
N GLN A 70 -13.88 3.19 -7.36
CA GLN A 70 -15.21 2.96 -6.77
C GLN A 70 -15.25 3.12 -5.25
N PHE A 71 -14.21 2.67 -4.55
CA PHE A 71 -14.14 2.84 -3.09
C PHE A 71 -14.22 4.31 -2.72
N MET A 72 -13.41 5.14 -3.38
CA MET A 72 -13.33 6.58 -3.12
C MET A 72 -14.60 7.29 -3.55
N ASP A 73 -15.12 7.00 -4.73
CA ASP A 73 -16.34 7.63 -5.26
C ASP A 73 -17.55 7.40 -4.35
N LYS A 74 -17.75 6.16 -3.91
CA LYS A 74 -18.85 5.81 -3.01
C LYS A 74 -18.77 6.59 -1.70
N ARG A 75 -17.60 6.69 -1.07
CA ARG A 75 -17.44 7.43 0.20
C ARG A 75 -17.51 8.93 0.00
N ARG A 76 -16.96 9.45 -1.11
CA ARG A 76 -17.06 10.85 -1.48
C ARG A 76 -18.52 11.31 -1.61
N LEU A 77 -19.37 10.49 -2.23
CA LEU A 77 -20.80 10.77 -2.36
C LEU A 77 -21.54 10.74 -1.02
N MET A 78 -21.19 9.83 -0.12
CA MET A 78 -21.86 9.69 1.18
C MET A 78 -21.39 10.68 2.25
N TYR A 79 -20.09 11.01 2.26
CA TYR A 79 -19.44 11.70 3.38
C TYR A 79 -18.78 13.03 2.99
N GLY A 80 -18.73 13.34 1.70
CA GLY A 80 -18.04 14.51 1.16
C GLY A 80 -16.58 14.23 0.79
N LYS A 81 -15.88 15.26 0.31
CA LYS A 81 -14.51 15.15 -0.22
C LYS A 81 -13.45 14.82 0.83
N VAL A 82 -13.75 15.01 2.11
CA VAL A 82 -12.88 14.65 3.22
C VAL A 82 -13.70 13.80 4.18
N PHE A 83 -13.24 12.57 4.45
CA PHE A 83 -13.97 11.62 5.26
C PHE A 83 -13.03 10.74 6.09
N LYS A 84 -13.54 10.15 7.17
CA LYS A 84 -12.81 9.17 7.98
C LYS A 84 -13.09 7.74 7.50
N SER A 85 -12.07 6.91 7.58
CA SER A 85 -12.10 5.47 7.30
C SER A 85 -11.20 4.72 8.29
N HIS A 86 -11.10 3.40 8.13
CA HIS A 86 -10.11 2.57 8.81
C HIS A 86 -9.50 1.61 7.78
N ILE A 87 -8.26 1.88 7.38
CA ILE A 87 -7.61 1.18 6.26
C ILE A 87 -6.22 0.70 6.73
N PHE A 88 -5.86 -0.53 6.39
CA PHE A 88 -4.59 -1.17 6.76
C PHE A 88 -4.30 -1.21 8.27
N GLY A 89 -5.34 -1.36 9.10
CA GLY A 89 -5.18 -1.51 10.55
C GLY A 89 -5.12 -0.19 11.33
N SER A 90 -5.33 0.95 10.66
CA SER A 90 -5.24 2.28 11.29
C SER A 90 -6.47 3.13 10.96
N PRO A 91 -6.98 3.95 11.91
CA PRO A 91 -7.92 5.03 11.60
C PRO A 91 -7.28 6.02 10.63
N THR A 92 -7.98 6.37 9.56
CA THR A 92 -7.43 7.18 8.45
C THR A 92 -8.39 8.30 8.09
N ILE A 93 -7.87 9.50 7.87
CA ILE A 93 -8.60 10.56 7.18
C ILE A 93 -8.22 10.51 5.71
N VAL A 94 -9.23 10.34 4.86
CA VAL A 94 -9.08 10.30 3.40
C VAL A 94 -9.53 11.64 2.83
N SER A 95 -8.70 12.21 1.96
CA SER A 95 -9.02 13.43 1.22
C SER A 95 -9.03 13.13 -0.27
N THR A 96 -10.14 13.47 -0.94
CA THR A 96 -10.25 13.62 -2.39
C THR A 96 -10.30 15.10 -2.78
N ASP A 97 -9.99 16.01 -1.86
CA ASP A 97 -9.97 17.45 -2.10
C ASP A 97 -8.55 17.90 -2.44
N ALA A 98 -8.40 18.62 -3.57
CA ALA A 98 -7.11 19.05 -4.08
C ALA A 98 -6.42 20.07 -3.18
N GLU A 99 -7.16 21.00 -2.57
CA GLU A 99 -6.57 22.03 -1.71
C GLU A 99 -6.08 21.41 -0.40
N VAL A 100 -6.85 20.49 0.17
CA VAL A 100 -6.41 19.73 1.37
C VAL A 100 -5.17 18.91 1.04
N SER A 101 -5.16 18.23 -0.11
CA SER A 101 -4.02 17.40 -0.52
C SER A 101 -2.77 18.25 -0.75
N LYS A 102 -2.91 19.43 -1.36
CA LYS A 102 -1.83 20.40 -1.55
C LYS A 102 -1.25 20.86 -0.21
N VAL A 103 -2.09 21.23 0.75
CA VAL A 103 -1.65 21.64 2.09
C VAL A 103 -0.86 20.51 2.75
N VAL A 104 -1.36 19.28 2.72
CA VAL A 104 -0.67 18.12 3.31
C VAL A 104 0.69 17.87 2.64
N LEU A 105 0.76 17.93 1.30
CA LEU A 105 1.99 17.68 0.54
C LEU A 105 3.04 18.80 0.66
N GLN A 106 2.61 20.04 0.92
CA GLN A 106 3.50 21.20 1.10
C GLN A 106 3.87 21.46 2.56
N SER A 107 3.21 20.78 3.50
CA SER A 107 3.46 20.93 4.92
C SER A 107 4.84 20.39 5.31
N ASP A 108 5.40 20.94 6.38
CA ASP A 108 6.64 20.43 6.94
C ASP A 108 6.45 19.08 7.64
N ALA A 109 7.57 18.38 7.87
CA ALA A 109 7.59 17.11 8.59
C ALA A 109 7.20 17.24 10.08
N ARG A 110 6.95 18.45 10.58
CA ARG A 110 6.42 18.67 11.94
C ARG A 110 4.90 18.53 11.97
N SER A 111 4.25 18.86 10.86
CA SER A 111 2.79 18.82 10.72
C SER A 111 2.31 17.47 10.16
N PHE A 112 2.96 16.96 9.12
CA PHE A 112 2.64 15.67 8.51
C PHE A 112 3.90 14.86 8.22
N VAL A 113 3.90 13.59 8.63
CA VAL A 113 5.01 12.66 8.36
C VAL A 113 4.52 11.57 7.41
N PRO A 114 5.29 11.21 6.38
CA PRO A 114 4.98 10.05 5.54
C PRO A 114 4.77 8.80 6.39
N SER A 115 3.61 8.17 6.23
CA SER A 115 3.24 6.94 6.92
C SER A 115 2.68 5.96 5.91
N TYR A 116 3.21 4.75 5.91
CA TYR A 116 2.86 3.69 4.95
C TYR A 116 2.33 2.46 5.68
N PRO A 117 1.58 1.58 5.00
CA PRO A 117 1.18 0.30 5.56
C PRO A 117 2.38 -0.48 6.10
N ARG A 118 2.19 -1.17 7.24
CA ARG A 118 3.25 -1.92 7.90
C ARG A 118 3.93 -2.94 6.97
N SER A 119 3.16 -3.59 6.10
CA SER A 119 3.68 -4.52 5.09
C SER A 119 4.70 -3.85 4.17
N LEU A 120 4.39 -2.65 3.65
CA LEU A 120 5.32 -1.85 2.85
C LEU A 120 6.56 -1.47 3.66
N MET A 121 6.39 -0.98 4.89
CA MET A 121 7.52 -0.56 5.73
C MET A 121 8.50 -1.71 6.00
N GLU A 122 7.96 -2.90 6.33
CA GLU A 122 8.76 -4.08 6.61
C GLU A 122 9.48 -4.62 5.37
N LEU A 123 8.82 -4.54 4.22
CA LEU A 123 9.36 -5.04 2.96
C LEU A 123 10.40 -4.09 2.34
N MET A 124 10.18 -2.78 2.43
CA MET A 124 11.13 -1.78 1.92
C MET A 124 12.34 -1.60 2.84
N GLY A 125 12.20 -1.91 4.13
CA GLY A 125 13.26 -1.79 5.12
C GLY A 125 13.51 -0.35 5.58
N LYS A 126 14.09 -0.20 6.77
CA LYS A 126 14.26 1.08 7.48
C LYS A 126 15.10 2.13 6.73
N SER A 127 15.94 1.70 5.79
CA SER A 127 16.80 2.57 4.99
C SER A 127 16.16 3.06 3.68
N SER A 128 14.91 2.66 3.41
CA SER A 128 14.19 3.09 2.21
C SER A 128 13.94 4.61 2.21
N ILE A 129 14.02 5.24 1.04
CA ILE A 129 13.64 6.65 0.85
C ILE A 129 12.21 6.97 1.33
N LEU A 130 11.32 5.96 1.32
CA LEU A 130 9.94 6.10 1.79
C LEU A 130 9.85 6.23 3.32
N LEU A 131 10.86 5.76 4.06
CA LEU A 131 10.83 5.70 5.54
C LEU A 131 11.83 6.64 6.22
N ILE A 132 12.92 7.00 5.52
CA ILE A 132 13.87 8.00 6.02
C ILE A 132 13.24 9.39 5.96
N ASN A 133 13.50 10.22 6.97
CA ASN A 133 12.98 11.58 7.07
C ASN A 133 14.11 12.58 7.34
N GLY A 134 13.84 13.87 7.12
CA GLY A 134 14.74 14.96 7.50
C GLY A 134 16.01 15.08 6.65
N THR A 135 17.17 15.23 7.28
CA THR A 135 18.45 15.49 6.60
C THR A 135 18.90 14.31 5.74
N LEU A 136 18.73 13.08 6.22
CA LEU A 136 19.08 11.88 5.49
C LEU A 136 18.23 11.73 4.22
N GLN A 137 16.92 11.95 4.32
CA GLN A 137 16.01 11.96 3.18
C GLN A 137 16.44 13.00 2.13
N ARG A 138 16.74 14.24 2.56
CA ARG A 138 17.21 15.31 1.66
C ARG A 138 18.50 14.93 0.94
N ARG A 139 19.45 14.31 1.66
CA ARG A 139 20.72 13.85 1.06
C ARG A 139 20.48 12.77 0.00
N VAL A 140 19.72 11.72 0.33
CA VAL A 140 19.41 10.63 -0.61
C VAL A 140 18.63 11.16 -1.82
N HIS A 141 17.63 12.02 -1.59
CA HIS A 141 16.88 12.64 -2.67
C HIS A 141 17.75 13.55 -3.56
N GLY A 142 18.73 14.25 -2.98
CA GLY A 142 19.72 15.03 -3.72
C GLY A 142 20.56 14.16 -4.65
N LEU A 143 21.05 13.02 -4.17
CA LEU A 143 21.81 12.05 -4.97
C LEU A 143 20.95 11.50 -6.12
N ILE A 144 19.73 11.06 -5.84
CA ILE A 144 18.80 10.56 -6.86
C ILE A 144 18.48 11.66 -7.89
N SER A 145 18.23 12.89 -7.43
CA SER A 145 17.97 14.02 -8.33
C SER A 145 19.18 14.34 -9.21
N SER A 146 20.41 14.23 -8.69
CA SER A 146 21.62 14.41 -9.51
C SER A 146 21.76 13.32 -10.58
N PHE A 147 21.45 12.06 -10.24
CA PHE A 147 21.43 10.95 -11.20
C PHE A 147 20.46 11.25 -12.35
N PHE A 148 19.23 11.65 -12.04
CA PHE A 148 18.24 12.02 -13.05
C PHE A 148 18.52 13.33 -13.79
N LYS A 149 19.48 14.16 -13.33
CA LYS A 149 19.88 15.39 -14.04
C LYS A 149 20.97 15.14 -15.08
N SER A 150 21.71 14.04 -14.98
CA SER A 150 22.76 13.67 -15.92
C SER A 150 22.21 13.51 -17.34
N THR A 151 22.73 14.30 -18.28
CA THR A 151 22.37 14.22 -19.70
C THR A 151 22.77 12.87 -20.29
N HIS A 152 23.99 12.40 -19.98
CA HIS A 152 24.47 11.10 -20.43
C HIS A 152 23.55 9.94 -19.99
N LEU A 153 23.11 9.94 -18.73
CA LEU A 153 22.21 8.89 -18.24
C LEU A 153 20.84 8.98 -18.90
N LYS A 154 20.31 10.18 -19.14
CA LYS A 154 19.06 10.35 -19.89
C LYS A 154 19.18 9.81 -21.31
N ASP A 155 20.26 10.13 -22.01
CA ASP A 155 20.49 9.67 -23.38
C ASP A 155 20.62 8.15 -23.41
N GLN A 156 21.37 7.57 -22.47
CA GLN A 156 21.49 6.12 -22.34
C GLN A 156 20.14 5.45 -22.07
N VAL A 157 19.40 5.90 -21.06
CA VAL A 157 18.10 5.32 -20.70
C VAL A 157 17.09 5.47 -21.84
N THR A 158 17.10 6.60 -22.55
CA THR A 158 16.20 6.83 -23.69
C THR A 158 16.53 5.90 -24.86
N ARG A 159 17.81 5.69 -25.16
CA ARG A 159 18.23 4.71 -26.17
C ARG A 159 17.87 3.28 -25.78
N ASP A 160 18.09 2.92 -24.53
CA ASP A 160 17.74 1.59 -24.03
C ASP A 160 16.21 1.37 -24.10
N MET A 161 15.40 2.38 -23.72
CA MET A 161 13.94 2.35 -23.89
C MET A 161 13.54 2.11 -25.34
N GLN A 162 14.07 2.92 -26.27
CA GLN A 162 13.76 2.79 -27.70
C GLN A 162 14.12 1.39 -28.22
N ARG A 163 15.33 0.92 -27.91
CA ARG A 163 15.80 -0.41 -28.30
C ARG A 163 14.89 -1.52 -27.78
N TYR A 164 14.53 -1.50 -26.49
CA TYR A 164 13.69 -2.56 -25.92
C TYR A 164 12.26 -2.52 -26.48
N VAL A 165 11.73 -1.33 -26.80
CA VAL A 165 10.44 -1.21 -27.48
C VAL A 165 10.52 -1.79 -28.89
N ASP A 166 11.54 -1.42 -29.66
CA ASP A 166 11.75 -1.92 -31.03
C ASP A 166 11.96 -3.44 -31.06
N ASP A 167 12.78 -3.97 -30.15
CA ASP A 167 13.04 -5.41 -30.02
C ASP A 167 11.75 -6.19 -29.69
N VAL A 168 10.93 -5.68 -28.77
CA VAL A 168 9.66 -6.32 -28.39
C VAL A 168 8.63 -6.22 -29.51
N MET A 169 8.44 -5.03 -30.08
CA MET A 169 7.46 -4.83 -31.15
C MET A 169 7.83 -5.56 -32.45
N GLY A 170 9.13 -5.66 -32.76
CA GLY A 170 9.63 -6.41 -33.91
C GLY A 170 9.47 -7.93 -33.80
N SER A 171 9.14 -8.44 -32.60
CA SER A 171 8.84 -9.85 -32.37
C SER A 171 7.37 -10.23 -32.55
N TRP A 172 6.50 -9.25 -32.83
CA TRP A 172 5.07 -9.48 -32.99
C TRP A 172 4.74 -9.91 -34.41
N ASP A 173 3.95 -10.97 -34.54
CA ASP A 173 3.43 -11.43 -35.83
C ASP A 173 2.10 -10.72 -36.18
N ASP A 174 1.82 -10.64 -37.48
CA ASP A 174 0.55 -10.08 -37.97
C ASP A 174 -0.65 -10.85 -37.41
N GLY A 175 -1.59 -10.13 -36.79
CA GLY A 175 -2.79 -10.73 -36.18
C GLY A 175 -2.57 -11.37 -34.81
N GLN A 176 -1.36 -11.32 -34.25
CA GLN A 176 -1.09 -11.82 -32.91
C GLN A 176 -1.86 -11.04 -31.85
N LEU A 177 -2.53 -11.75 -30.94
CA LEU A 177 -3.11 -11.15 -29.75
C LEU A 177 -1.98 -10.77 -28.76
N VAL A 178 -1.78 -9.47 -28.57
CA VAL A 178 -0.73 -8.95 -27.67
C VAL A 178 -1.33 -8.40 -26.39
N HIS A 179 -0.90 -8.96 -25.25
CA HIS A 179 -1.21 -8.41 -23.93
C HIS A 179 -0.29 -7.23 -23.60
N ILE A 180 -0.68 -6.02 -24.01
CA ILE A 180 0.14 -4.80 -23.87
C ILE A 180 0.63 -4.58 -22.44
N GLN A 181 -0.20 -4.85 -21.42
CA GLN A 181 0.20 -4.69 -20.02
C GLN A 181 1.44 -5.52 -19.67
N ASP A 182 1.52 -6.76 -20.16
CA ASP A 182 2.65 -7.65 -19.86
C ASP A 182 3.90 -7.24 -20.63
N GLN A 183 3.73 -6.80 -21.87
CA GLN A 183 4.82 -6.25 -22.69
C GLN A 183 5.39 -4.97 -22.04
N THR A 184 4.54 -4.04 -21.62
CA THR A 184 4.99 -2.79 -20.97
C THR A 184 5.71 -3.07 -19.65
N LYS A 185 5.18 -3.98 -18.81
CA LYS A 185 5.87 -4.40 -17.58
C LYS A 185 7.25 -5.00 -17.88
N HIS A 186 7.34 -5.82 -18.93
CA HIS A 186 8.59 -6.46 -19.32
C HIS A 186 9.64 -5.43 -19.76
N ILE A 187 9.27 -4.51 -20.65
CA ILE A 187 10.14 -3.43 -21.13
C ILE A 187 10.59 -2.54 -19.97
N ALA A 188 9.65 -2.09 -19.12
CA ALA A 188 9.96 -1.23 -17.98
C ALA A 188 10.92 -1.90 -16.99
N PHE A 189 10.76 -3.20 -16.76
CA PHE A 189 11.67 -3.97 -15.92
C PHE A 189 13.09 -4.06 -16.52
N GLN A 190 13.20 -4.34 -17.82
CA GLN A 190 14.50 -4.38 -18.50
C GLN A 190 15.23 -3.04 -18.44
N VAL A 191 14.51 -1.95 -18.73
CA VAL A 191 15.05 -0.58 -18.62
C VAL A 191 15.52 -0.29 -17.19
N LEU A 192 14.73 -0.65 -16.17
CA LEU A 192 15.07 -0.43 -14.77
C LEU A 192 16.35 -1.18 -14.36
N VAL A 193 16.43 -2.47 -14.68
CA VAL A 193 17.58 -3.31 -14.32
C VAL A 193 18.82 -2.88 -15.08
N ARG A 194 18.68 -2.51 -16.37
CA ARG A 194 19.78 -1.99 -17.18
C ARG A 194 20.30 -0.67 -16.60
N ALA A 195 19.42 0.26 -16.25
CA ALA A 195 19.79 1.56 -15.73
C ALA A 195 20.43 1.49 -14.34
N LEU A 196 19.98 0.59 -13.47
CA LEU A 196 20.44 0.53 -12.08
C LEU A 196 21.57 -0.47 -11.82
N MET A 197 21.61 -1.58 -12.57
CA MET A 197 22.53 -2.70 -12.32
C MET A 197 23.43 -3.01 -13.51
N SER A 198 23.22 -2.33 -14.66
CA SER A 198 23.94 -2.58 -15.91
C SER A 198 23.88 -4.03 -16.41
N LEU A 199 22.89 -4.82 -15.95
CA LEU A 199 22.69 -6.19 -16.41
C LEU A 199 22.03 -6.20 -17.78
N GLY A 200 22.47 -7.13 -18.64
CA GLY A 200 21.83 -7.42 -19.92
C GLY A 200 20.77 -8.52 -19.82
N PRO A 201 20.10 -8.85 -20.93
CA PRO A 201 19.22 -10.02 -21.02
C PRO A 201 20.00 -11.31 -20.71
N GLY A 202 19.39 -12.23 -19.96
CA GLY A 202 20.00 -13.50 -19.56
C GLY A 202 19.26 -14.16 -18.39
N GLU A 203 19.81 -15.27 -17.89
CA GLU A 203 19.23 -16.03 -16.76
C GLU A 203 19.10 -15.16 -15.50
N ASP A 204 20.11 -14.34 -15.20
CA ASP A 204 20.10 -13.42 -14.05
C ASP A 204 18.93 -12.41 -14.11
N MET A 205 18.65 -11.88 -15.30
CA MET A 205 17.54 -10.93 -15.52
C MET A 205 16.19 -11.63 -15.30
N GLN A 206 16.04 -12.86 -15.79
CA GLN A 206 14.80 -13.63 -15.62
C GLN A 206 14.56 -14.00 -14.15
N PHE A 207 15.60 -14.45 -13.45
CA PHE A 207 15.53 -14.73 -12.02
C PHE A 207 15.17 -13.48 -11.23
N LEU A 208 15.82 -12.35 -11.52
CA LEU A 208 15.52 -11.07 -10.85
C LEU A 208 14.07 -10.63 -11.11
N LYS A 209 13.54 -10.82 -12.32
CA LYS A 209 12.15 -10.53 -12.68
C LYS A 209 11.18 -11.33 -11.80
N GLN A 210 11.40 -12.64 -11.68
CA GLN A 210 10.56 -13.51 -10.85
C GLN A 210 10.57 -13.08 -9.38
N GLN A 211 11.76 -12.78 -8.84
CA GLN A 211 11.87 -12.30 -7.45
C GLN A 211 11.18 -10.93 -7.28
N PHE A 212 11.29 -10.05 -8.26
CA PHE A 212 10.66 -8.73 -8.23
C PHE A 212 9.13 -8.82 -8.24
N GLU A 213 8.54 -9.70 -9.05
CA GLU A 213 7.09 -9.92 -9.06
C GLU A 213 6.57 -10.44 -7.71
N VAL A 214 7.27 -11.40 -7.11
CA VAL A 214 6.96 -11.91 -5.75
C VAL A 214 7.12 -10.81 -4.72
N PHE A 215 8.14 -9.96 -4.85
CA PHE A 215 8.36 -8.81 -3.96
C PHE A 215 7.22 -7.80 -4.06
N ILE A 216 6.87 -7.33 -5.26
CA ILE A 216 5.83 -6.31 -5.47
C ILE A 216 4.46 -6.78 -4.95
N ALA A 217 4.13 -8.07 -5.10
CA ALA A 217 2.89 -8.65 -4.60
C ALA A 217 2.70 -8.52 -3.06
N GLY A 218 3.79 -8.32 -2.31
CA GLY A 218 3.78 -8.16 -0.86
C GLY A 218 3.55 -6.73 -0.37
N LEU A 219 3.83 -5.72 -1.19
CA LEU A 219 3.81 -4.30 -0.78
C LEU A 219 2.43 -3.86 -0.26
N MET A 220 1.36 -4.32 -0.91
CA MET A 220 -0.04 -3.99 -0.57
C MET A 220 -0.81 -5.20 -0.03
N SER A 221 -0.12 -6.06 0.73
CA SER A 221 -0.73 -7.22 1.40
C SER A 221 -1.10 -6.93 2.86
N LEU A 222 -1.99 -7.75 3.42
CA LEU A 222 -2.29 -7.69 4.86
C LEU A 222 -1.01 -7.98 5.66
N PRO A 223 -0.76 -7.26 6.77
CA PRO A 223 0.46 -7.40 7.57
C PRO A 223 0.45 -8.66 8.46
N VAL A 224 0.19 -9.82 7.85
CA VAL A 224 0.11 -11.12 8.54
C VAL A 224 1.29 -11.98 8.11
N LYS A 225 2.15 -12.36 9.05
CA LYS A 225 3.39 -13.12 8.82
C LYS A 225 3.20 -14.61 9.07
N VAL A 226 2.33 -15.24 8.30
CA VAL A 226 2.14 -16.70 8.37
C VAL A 226 2.75 -17.37 7.13
N PRO A 227 3.37 -18.56 7.26
CA PRO A 227 3.83 -19.33 6.12
C PRO A 227 2.73 -19.44 5.06
N GLY A 228 3.08 -19.15 3.80
CA GLY A 228 2.13 -19.16 2.67
C GLY A 228 1.43 -17.82 2.39
N SER A 229 1.40 -16.86 3.32
CA SER A 229 0.88 -15.51 3.07
C SER A 229 1.72 -14.73 2.04
N ARG A 230 1.12 -13.73 1.39
CA ARG A 230 1.82 -12.87 0.41
C ARG A 230 3.02 -12.17 1.05
N LEU A 231 2.84 -11.53 2.22
CA LEU A 231 3.92 -10.85 2.92
C LEU A 231 5.08 -11.80 3.28
N TYR A 232 4.78 -13.03 3.73
CA TYR A 232 5.83 -14.01 4.05
C TYR A 232 6.67 -14.36 2.83
N ARG A 233 6.06 -14.65 1.67
CA ARG A 233 6.78 -14.96 0.42
C ARG A 233 7.61 -13.77 -0.06
N SER A 234 7.06 -12.56 0.00
CA SER A 234 7.78 -11.35 -0.41
C SER A 234 8.96 -11.01 0.49
N LEU A 235 8.86 -11.28 1.81
CA LEU A 235 9.98 -11.13 2.73
C LEU A 235 11.13 -12.09 2.40
N GLN A 236 10.83 -13.30 1.94
CA GLN A 236 11.85 -14.23 1.44
C GLN A 236 12.51 -13.71 0.15
N ALA A 237 11.72 -13.27 -0.83
CA ALA A 237 12.23 -12.69 -2.08
C ALA A 237 13.15 -11.48 -1.84
N ARG A 238 12.85 -10.65 -0.84
CA ARG A 238 13.70 -9.51 -0.43
C ARG A 238 15.10 -9.95 0.00
N VAL A 239 15.22 -11.05 0.75
CA VAL A 239 16.53 -11.58 1.19
C VAL A 239 17.36 -11.97 -0.03
N TRP A 240 16.74 -12.65 -0.99
CA TRP A 240 17.39 -13.05 -2.24
C TRP A 240 17.83 -11.84 -3.07
N HIS A 241 16.99 -10.81 -3.21
CA HIS A 241 17.34 -9.59 -3.93
C HIS A 241 18.53 -8.86 -3.29
N MET A 242 18.62 -8.82 -1.95
CA MET A 242 19.73 -8.19 -1.24
C MET A 242 21.04 -8.98 -1.41
N CYS A 243 20.96 -10.32 -1.38
CA CYS A 243 22.10 -11.19 -1.64
C CYS A 243 22.60 -11.07 -3.09
N MET A 244 21.69 -11.04 -4.07
CA MET A 244 22.04 -10.91 -5.48
C MET A 244 22.64 -9.53 -5.81
N HIS A 245 22.10 -8.45 -5.24
CA HIS A 245 22.67 -7.12 -5.42
C HIS A 245 24.10 -7.04 -4.85
N THR A 246 24.32 -7.59 -3.65
CA THR A 246 25.68 -7.70 -3.08
C THR A 246 26.61 -8.54 -3.97
N TYR A 247 26.12 -9.67 -4.48
CA TYR A 247 26.88 -10.55 -5.36
C TYR A 247 27.29 -9.87 -6.69
N ILE A 248 26.36 -9.16 -7.34
CA ILE A 248 26.63 -8.42 -8.58
C ILE A 248 27.61 -7.27 -8.34
N ILE A 249 27.46 -6.53 -7.24
CA ILE A 249 28.41 -5.46 -6.85
C ILE A 249 29.80 -6.05 -6.62
N CYS A 250 29.90 -7.22 -5.98
CA CYS A 250 31.18 -7.87 -5.71
C CYS A 250 31.87 -8.45 -6.95
N ILE A 251 31.10 -8.88 -7.96
CA ILE A 251 31.65 -9.54 -9.18
C ILE A 251 31.90 -8.54 -10.32
N ASN A 252 31.19 -7.42 -10.35
CA ASN A 252 31.38 -6.39 -11.37
C ASN A 252 31.83 -5.05 -10.77
N PRO A 253 33.11 -4.93 -10.35
CA PRO A 253 33.66 -3.69 -9.77
C PRO A 253 33.71 -2.51 -10.76
N ARG A 254 33.39 -2.73 -12.05
CA ARG A 254 33.26 -1.65 -13.04
C ARG A 254 31.96 -0.85 -12.88
N SER A 255 30.92 -1.39 -12.25
CA SER A 255 29.65 -0.66 -12.04
C SER A 255 29.71 0.44 -10.98
N ILE A 256 30.77 0.47 -10.15
CA ILE A 256 30.97 1.47 -9.10
C ILE A 256 31.66 2.74 -9.65
N ARG A 257 32.14 2.71 -10.91
CA ARG A 257 33.05 3.73 -11.45
C ARG A 257 32.47 4.59 -12.60
N SER A 258 31.15 4.56 -12.84
CA SER A 258 30.46 5.45 -13.79
C SER A 258 29.48 6.40 -13.11
#